data_AF-Q54P61-F1
#
_entry.id   AF-Q54P61-F1
#
_cell.length_a   1.000
_cell.length_b   1.000
_cell.length_c   1.000
_cell.angle_alpha   90.00
_cell.angle_beta   90.00
_cell.angle_gamma   90.00
#
_symmetry.space_group_name_H-M   'P 1'
#
loop_
_entity.id
_entity.type
_entity.pdbx_description
1 polymer ?
#
loop_
_entity_poly.entity_id
_entity_poly.type
_entity_poly.pdbx_seq_one_letter_code
_entity_poly.pdbx_strand_id
1 'polypeptide(L)'
;MTKEKTIVVEEDEDDEIESVKGPTRSSPFHLLGAFCFITAIIAAVVCCLVSTLIKGISSQTRGYIFFATFATFIVLLFFCLCCTYYLGASREAWETPQHTDVRWNFTNIVAMAGLFVEFVQICSFSFNESFGPYMGSYIFRYFNYTATPYPKGPGFEIAYWVMFVVAFSPYIFVIAIRILIYMYGIKKGADSAAGVVERYQDNIYSVLWFLVNTLYFPVITMMLTGTSCTFSKSDSEEDIISSLSSAGSSLINSTIGSSSSYLPTLDANKDIVCLQGKHVAFLVCTMIALIIYYPAASFAQSQTQNISDIKFKPKVVFVMLQGKFLLGALCVSFGNKQYVVYLITVVVINFFFLVLNVWFQPCLLPWVNRLRTLFFSLSAWASLVLVISHRMYYPAKDVDNRVLPLILLLVGWGIIIAFLVVFFAGYSKFLNRTRDLFNKKFKNQRGTNIQANQQQQQQQQANQQQQQHHHHHQQQQQQQQHQQQQQQQHQQQQQQQPQNNYNIKDDSSDESMEMEDMSGANVRSQ
;
A
#
# COMPACT_ATOMS: atom_id res chain seq x y z
N MET A 1 36.99 37.51 -3.61
CA MET A 1 37.73 36.26 -3.33
C MET A 1 36.73 35.18 -2.91
N THR A 2 36.13 34.52 -3.87
CA THR A 2 35.30 33.33 -3.65
C THR A 2 36.24 32.16 -3.36
N LYS A 3 36.28 31.71 -2.09
CA LYS A 3 37.03 30.50 -1.71
C LYS A 3 36.41 29.31 -2.43
N GLU A 4 37.08 28.87 -3.48
CA GLU A 4 36.86 27.61 -4.15
C GLU A 4 37.05 26.50 -3.10
N LYS A 5 35.93 25.92 -2.65
CA LYS A 5 35.96 24.74 -1.79
C LYS A 5 36.26 23.57 -2.71
N THR A 6 37.47 23.06 -2.65
CA THR A 6 37.85 21.78 -3.23
C THR A 6 36.93 20.72 -2.62
N ILE A 7 35.98 20.24 -3.40
CA ILE A 7 35.17 19.07 -3.04
C ILE A 7 36.12 17.88 -3.22
N VAL A 8 36.74 17.45 -2.12
CA VAL A 8 37.41 16.17 -2.06
C VAL A 8 36.27 15.14 -2.14
N VAL A 9 36.12 14.54 -3.31
CA VAL A 9 35.36 13.31 -3.46
C VAL A 9 36.23 12.26 -2.77
N GLU A 10 35.94 11.97 -1.49
CA GLU A 10 36.37 10.71 -0.91
C GLU A 10 35.75 9.63 -1.79
N GLU A 11 36.60 8.94 -2.56
CA GLU A 11 36.24 7.64 -3.12
C GLU A 11 35.97 6.76 -1.90
N ASP A 12 34.69 6.65 -1.52
CA ASP A 12 34.24 5.67 -0.53
C ASP A 12 34.63 4.30 -1.10
N GLU A 13 35.80 3.82 -0.66
CA GLU A 13 36.32 2.49 -0.93
C GLU A 13 35.23 1.48 -0.60
N ASP A 14 34.62 0.94 -1.66
CA ASP A 14 33.96 -0.35 -1.69
C ASP A 14 33.30 -0.71 -0.35
N ASP A 15 32.27 0.04 0.05
CA ASP A 15 31.25 -0.47 0.96
C ASP A 15 30.69 -1.71 0.27
N GLU A 16 31.32 -2.84 0.59
CA GLU A 16 30.97 -4.19 0.25
C GLU A 16 29.50 -4.29 0.61
N ILE A 17 28.62 -4.03 -0.38
CA ILE A 17 27.18 -4.14 -0.22
C ILE A 17 27.01 -5.58 0.18
N GLU A 18 26.89 -5.79 1.50
CA GLU A 18 26.92 -7.07 2.18
C GLU A 18 25.90 -7.92 1.45
N SER A 19 26.41 -8.69 0.48
CA SER A 19 25.54 -9.29 -0.51
C SER A 19 24.66 -10.18 0.31
N VAL A 20 23.35 -9.93 0.29
CA VAL A 20 22.36 -10.68 1.06
C VAL A 20 22.28 -12.07 0.43
N LYS A 21 23.36 -12.84 0.58
CA LYS A 21 23.63 -14.19 0.10
C LYS A 21 23.68 -15.13 1.31
N GLY A 22 22.65 -15.03 2.14
CA GLY A 22 22.19 -16.19 2.89
C GLY A 22 20.84 -16.57 2.32
N PRO A 23 20.58 -17.82 1.88
CA PRO A 23 19.22 -18.28 1.76
C PRO A 23 18.61 -18.12 3.15
N THR A 24 17.82 -17.06 3.35
CA THR A 24 17.14 -16.80 4.61
C THR A 24 16.30 -18.03 4.88
N ARG A 25 16.78 -18.85 5.83
CA ARG A 25 16.14 -20.06 6.33
C ARG A 25 14.64 -19.81 6.33
N SER A 26 13.92 -20.50 5.45
CA SER A 26 12.50 -20.25 5.20
C SER A 26 11.82 -20.17 6.56
N SER A 27 11.37 -18.97 6.92
CA SER A 27 10.87 -18.77 8.28
C SER A 27 9.69 -19.74 8.46
N PRO A 28 9.51 -20.37 9.63
CA PRO A 28 8.40 -21.29 9.88
C PRO A 28 7.02 -20.69 9.56
N PHE A 29 6.96 -19.36 9.44
CA PHE A 29 5.79 -18.59 9.07
C PHE A 29 5.41 -18.64 7.59
N HIS A 30 6.37 -18.85 6.67
CA HIS A 30 6.03 -19.13 5.28
C HIS A 30 5.28 -20.46 5.16
N LEU A 31 5.68 -21.46 5.96
CA LEU A 31 4.99 -22.73 6.03
C LEU A 31 3.58 -22.56 6.62
N LEU A 32 3.43 -21.76 7.68
CA LEU A 32 2.12 -21.45 8.27
C LEU A 32 1.21 -20.69 7.28
N GLY A 33 1.75 -19.68 6.58
CA GLY A 33 1.02 -18.96 5.54
C GLY A 33 0.58 -19.88 4.40
N ALA A 34 1.47 -20.74 3.92
CA ALA A 34 1.14 -21.75 2.91
C ALA A 34 0.07 -22.72 3.40
N PHE A 35 0.13 -23.17 4.65
CA PHE A 35 -0.90 -24.01 5.26
C PHE A 35 -2.26 -23.32 5.33
N CYS A 36 -2.30 -22.05 5.76
CA CYS A 36 -3.53 -21.26 5.76
C CYS A 36 -4.07 -21.04 4.36
N PHE A 37 -3.20 -20.84 3.36
CA PHE A 37 -3.60 -20.73 1.95
C PHE A 37 -4.24 -22.00 1.42
N ILE A 38 -3.61 -23.16 1.65
CA ILE A 38 -4.15 -24.47 1.23
C ILE A 38 -5.50 -24.72 1.92
N THR A 39 -5.60 -24.41 3.22
CA THR A 39 -6.85 -24.57 3.97
C THR A 39 -7.93 -23.61 3.46
N ALA A 40 -7.58 -22.39 3.05
CA ALA A 40 -8.51 -21.46 2.41
C ALA A 40 -9.00 -22.01 1.06
N ILE A 41 -8.14 -22.60 0.24
CA ILE A 41 -8.54 -23.25 -1.01
C ILE A 41 -9.51 -24.39 -0.73
N ILE A 42 -9.22 -25.25 0.25
CA ILE A 42 -10.13 -26.34 0.66
C ILE A 42 -11.48 -25.76 1.12
N ALA A 43 -11.47 -24.71 1.95
CA ALA A 43 -12.70 -24.04 2.40
C ALA A 43 -13.50 -23.44 1.24
N ALA A 44 -12.83 -22.86 0.23
CA ALA A 44 -13.48 -22.36 -0.98
C ALA A 44 -14.11 -23.48 -1.80
N VAL A 45 -13.40 -24.61 -1.99
CA VAL A 45 -13.94 -25.79 -2.67
C VAL A 45 -15.15 -26.33 -1.90
N VAL A 46 -15.05 -26.50 -0.58
CA VAL A 46 -16.16 -26.94 0.26
C VAL A 46 -17.36 -25.98 0.16
N CYS A 47 -17.13 -24.68 0.18
CA CYS A 47 -18.17 -23.67 0.01
C CYS A 47 -18.92 -23.82 -1.34
N CYS A 48 -18.19 -24.05 -2.43
CA CYS A 48 -18.75 -24.33 -3.76
C CYS A 48 -19.49 -25.69 -3.81
N LEU A 49 -18.95 -26.73 -3.19
CA LEU A 49 -19.54 -28.07 -3.15
C LEU A 49 -20.82 -28.10 -2.30
N VAL A 50 -20.85 -27.43 -1.15
CA VAL A 50 -22.06 -27.26 -0.31
C VAL A 50 -23.18 -26.60 -1.11
N SER A 51 -22.83 -25.64 -1.97
CA SER A 51 -23.79 -24.93 -2.82
C SER A 51 -24.42 -25.83 -3.89
N THR A 52 -23.71 -26.86 -4.35
CA THR A 52 -24.07 -27.67 -5.53
C THR A 52 -24.54 -29.09 -5.21
N LEU A 53 -23.93 -29.77 -4.23
CA LEU A 53 -24.10 -31.21 -4.00
C LEU A 53 -25.16 -31.56 -2.96
N ILE A 54 -25.43 -30.68 -1.99
CA ILE A 54 -26.37 -30.99 -0.90
C ILE A 54 -27.81 -30.79 -1.37
N LYS A 55 -28.38 -31.83 -1.98
CA LYS A 55 -29.81 -31.93 -2.28
C LYS A 55 -30.52 -32.59 -1.09
N GLY A 56 -31.54 -31.93 -0.53
CA GLY A 56 -32.39 -32.50 0.54
C GLY A 56 -32.37 -31.74 1.88
N ILE A 57 -31.44 -30.81 2.07
CA ILE A 57 -31.43 -29.94 3.26
C ILE A 57 -32.27 -28.68 2.99
N SER A 58 -32.91 -28.12 4.02
CA SER A 58 -33.65 -26.87 3.92
C SER A 58 -32.74 -25.74 3.38
N SER A 59 -33.31 -24.86 2.55
CA SER A 59 -32.50 -23.80 1.92
C SER A 59 -31.87 -22.84 2.93
N GLN A 60 -32.48 -22.70 4.12
CA GLN A 60 -31.96 -21.89 5.21
C GLN A 60 -30.70 -22.53 5.83
N THR A 61 -30.73 -23.82 6.15
CA THR A 61 -29.55 -24.53 6.67
C THR A 61 -28.42 -24.53 5.65
N ARG A 62 -28.71 -24.70 4.35
CA ARG A 62 -27.73 -24.57 3.28
C ARG A 62 -27.08 -23.18 3.25
N GLY A 63 -27.88 -22.13 3.45
CA GLY A 63 -27.40 -20.75 3.56
C GLY A 63 -26.48 -20.52 4.75
N TYR A 64 -26.79 -21.06 5.93
CA TYR A 64 -25.93 -20.95 7.10
C TYR A 64 -24.60 -21.68 6.94
N ILE A 65 -24.62 -22.90 6.38
CA ILE A 65 -23.38 -23.64 6.11
C ILE A 65 -22.53 -22.88 5.08
N PHE A 66 -23.16 -22.33 4.02
CA PHE A 66 -22.49 -21.47 3.05
C PHE A 66 -21.83 -20.26 3.73
N PHE A 67 -22.56 -19.49 4.54
CA PHE A 67 -21.99 -18.32 5.21
C PHE A 67 -20.88 -18.67 6.19
N ALA A 68 -21.01 -19.76 6.95
CA ALA A 68 -19.98 -20.21 7.88
C ALA A 68 -18.70 -20.64 7.15
N THR A 69 -18.82 -21.42 6.07
CA THR A 69 -17.67 -21.84 5.24
C THR A 69 -17.04 -20.67 4.52
N PHE A 70 -17.85 -19.74 4.00
CA PHE A 70 -17.38 -18.51 3.37
C PHE A 70 -16.66 -17.60 4.38
N ALA A 71 -17.23 -17.36 5.56
CA ALA A 71 -16.56 -16.58 6.60
C ALA A 71 -15.23 -17.21 7.03
N THR A 72 -15.20 -18.54 7.17
CA THR A 72 -13.97 -19.31 7.46
C THR A 72 -12.94 -19.10 6.36
N PHE A 73 -13.33 -19.19 5.09
CA PHE A 73 -12.46 -18.89 3.95
C PHE A 73 -11.86 -17.48 3.99
N ILE A 74 -12.70 -16.47 4.26
CA ILE A 74 -12.28 -15.06 4.37
C ILE A 74 -11.26 -14.87 5.51
N VAL A 75 -11.52 -15.47 6.68
CA VAL A 75 -10.62 -15.41 7.84
C VAL A 75 -9.30 -16.14 7.56
N LEU A 76 -9.33 -17.29 6.90
CA LEU A 76 -8.13 -18.04 6.52
C LEU A 76 -7.28 -17.28 5.50
N LEU A 77 -7.91 -16.65 4.50
CA LEU A 77 -7.20 -15.78 3.55
C LEU A 77 -6.57 -14.57 4.24
N PHE A 78 -7.31 -13.94 5.16
CA PHE A 78 -6.78 -12.84 5.97
C PHE A 78 -5.54 -13.29 6.76
N PHE A 79 -5.63 -14.43 7.44
CA PHE A 79 -4.52 -14.94 8.26
C PHE A 79 -3.33 -15.38 7.40
N CYS A 80 -3.59 -16.04 6.27
CA CYS A 80 -2.59 -16.40 5.27
C CYS A 80 -1.77 -15.17 4.86
N LEU A 81 -2.43 -14.10 4.44
CA LEU A 81 -1.74 -12.91 3.99
C LEU A 81 -1.01 -12.20 5.14
N CYS A 82 -1.61 -12.16 6.34
CA CYS A 82 -0.92 -11.66 7.53
C CYS A 82 0.38 -12.43 7.79
N CYS A 83 0.37 -13.75 7.70
CA CYS A 83 1.55 -14.58 7.88
C CYS A 83 2.59 -14.34 6.78
N THR A 84 2.20 -14.39 5.51
CA THR A 84 3.14 -14.23 4.39
C THR A 84 3.80 -12.85 4.42
N TYR A 85 3.05 -11.81 4.76
CA TYR A 85 3.54 -10.44 4.66
C TYR A 85 4.29 -9.97 5.90
N TYR A 86 3.68 -10.11 7.09
CA TYR A 86 4.26 -9.60 8.33
C TYR A 86 5.62 -10.26 8.62
N LEU A 87 5.78 -11.52 8.21
CA LEU A 87 6.89 -12.37 8.61
C LEU A 87 7.88 -12.65 7.46
N GLY A 88 7.45 -12.50 6.20
CA GLY A 88 8.27 -12.79 5.02
C GLY A 88 8.95 -11.59 4.36
N ALA A 89 8.28 -10.43 4.26
CA ALA A 89 8.73 -9.36 3.34
C ALA A 89 9.15 -8.05 4.03
N SER A 90 9.09 -7.97 5.36
CA SER A 90 9.16 -6.66 6.03
C SER A 90 10.54 -5.99 6.09
N ARG A 91 11.63 -6.72 5.84
CA ARG A 91 13.01 -6.21 6.01
C ARG A 91 13.64 -5.68 4.73
N GLU A 92 13.30 -6.22 3.57
CA GLU A 92 14.10 -6.00 2.35
C GLU A 92 13.68 -4.77 1.51
N ALA A 93 12.53 -4.15 1.77
CA ALA A 93 11.96 -3.15 0.86
C ALA A 93 12.17 -1.67 1.26
N TRP A 94 13.00 -1.36 2.28
CA TRP A 94 13.02 -0.01 2.88
C TRP A 94 14.40 0.59 2.98
N GLU A 95 14.82 1.27 1.91
CA GLU A 95 15.78 2.35 2.03
C GLU A 95 15.07 3.60 2.52
N THR A 96 15.53 4.18 3.63
CA THR A 96 15.11 5.51 4.06
C THR A 96 15.59 6.52 3.02
N PRO A 97 14.71 7.21 2.27
CA PRO A 97 15.16 8.21 1.32
C PRO A 97 15.87 9.33 2.05
N GLN A 98 17.01 9.75 1.50
CA GLN A 98 17.82 10.84 2.06
C GLN A 98 17.17 12.23 1.85
N HIS A 99 16.19 12.34 0.94
CA HIS A 99 15.55 13.61 0.59
C HIS A 99 14.12 13.71 1.12
N THR A 100 13.78 14.87 1.69
CA THR A 100 12.45 15.21 2.20
C THR A 100 11.56 15.90 1.17
N ASP A 101 12.12 16.33 0.04
CA ASP A 101 11.40 17.09 -0.97
C ASP A 101 10.75 16.17 -2.00
N VAL A 102 9.45 16.38 -2.23
CA VAL A 102 8.66 15.60 -3.19
C VAL A 102 8.82 16.24 -4.56
N ARG A 103 9.34 15.49 -5.54
CA ARG A 103 9.37 15.96 -6.92
C ARG A 103 7.97 15.85 -7.52
N TRP A 104 7.48 16.88 -8.21
CA TRP A 104 6.17 16.84 -8.87
C TRP A 104 6.23 16.08 -10.20
N ASN A 105 6.60 14.81 -10.14
CA ASN A 105 6.63 13.91 -11.29
C ASN A 105 5.28 13.20 -11.43
N PHE A 106 5.02 12.66 -12.62
CA PHE A 106 3.79 11.89 -12.92
C PHE A 106 3.48 10.84 -11.85
N THR A 107 4.48 10.07 -11.41
CA THR A 107 4.35 9.05 -10.36
C THR A 107 3.79 9.59 -9.05
N ASN A 108 4.27 10.74 -8.58
CA ASN A 108 3.82 11.34 -7.32
C ASN A 108 2.43 12.00 -7.47
N ILE A 109 2.11 12.55 -8.64
CA ILE A 109 0.75 13.06 -8.93
C ILE A 109 -0.26 11.92 -8.91
N VAL A 110 0.07 10.80 -9.56
CA VAL A 110 -0.75 9.58 -9.57
C VAL A 110 -0.89 9.01 -8.15
N ALA A 111 0.19 9.02 -7.36
CA ALA A 111 0.16 8.64 -5.94
C ALA A 111 -0.84 9.49 -5.13
N MET A 112 -0.81 10.80 -5.34
CA MET A 112 -1.73 11.74 -4.68
C MET A 112 -3.19 11.54 -5.14
N ALA A 113 -3.42 11.31 -6.43
CA ALA A 113 -4.75 11.00 -6.95
C ALA A 113 -5.30 9.72 -6.32
N GLY A 114 -4.47 8.68 -6.14
CA GLY A 114 -4.87 7.46 -5.46
C GLY A 114 -5.26 7.69 -3.99
N LEU A 115 -4.57 8.57 -3.26
CA LEU A 115 -4.94 8.93 -1.87
C LEU A 115 -6.29 9.64 -1.80
N PHE A 116 -6.58 10.51 -2.77
CA PHE A 116 -7.87 11.16 -2.86
C PHE A 116 -8.99 10.16 -3.19
N VAL A 117 -8.77 9.27 -4.15
CA VAL A 117 -9.71 8.19 -4.48
C VAL A 117 -9.94 7.27 -3.27
N GLU A 118 -8.90 6.93 -2.53
CA GLU A 118 -9.00 6.16 -1.29
C GLU A 118 -9.90 6.85 -0.25
N PHE A 119 -9.76 8.17 -0.08
CA PHE A 119 -10.66 8.94 0.78
C PHE A 119 -12.11 8.86 0.29
N VAL A 120 -12.34 9.08 -1.01
CA VAL A 120 -13.68 9.01 -1.62
C VAL A 120 -14.31 7.64 -1.41
N GLN A 121 -13.56 6.55 -1.63
CA GLN A 121 -14.02 5.17 -1.40
C GLN A 121 -14.44 4.96 0.07
N ILE A 122 -13.60 5.33 1.02
CA ILE A 122 -13.89 5.11 2.45
C ILE A 122 -15.07 5.97 2.91
N CYS A 123 -15.14 7.21 2.42
CA CYS A 123 -16.22 8.15 2.72
C CYS A 123 -17.55 7.71 2.10
N SER A 124 -17.53 7.03 0.94
CA SER A 124 -18.76 6.61 0.26
C SER A 124 -19.61 5.57 1.00
N PHE A 125 -19.06 4.85 1.97
CA PHE A 125 -19.86 4.03 2.90
C PHE A 125 -20.80 4.85 3.78
N SER A 126 -20.43 6.10 4.03
CA SER A 126 -21.24 7.03 4.80
C SER A 126 -22.39 7.63 3.98
N PHE A 127 -22.43 7.43 2.66
CA PHE A 127 -23.38 8.10 1.76
C PHE A 127 -24.46 7.20 1.13
N ASN A 128 -24.38 5.88 1.30
CA ASN A 128 -25.27 4.93 0.62
C ASN A 128 -26.76 5.35 0.65
N GLU A 129 -27.36 5.39 -0.54
CA GLU A 129 -28.74 5.81 -0.82
C GLU A 129 -29.77 5.02 0.00
N SER A 130 -29.45 3.78 0.38
CA SER A 130 -30.32 2.90 1.15
C SER A 130 -30.48 3.32 2.63
N PHE A 131 -29.53 4.08 3.22
CA PHE A 131 -29.44 4.25 4.68
C PHE A 131 -29.92 5.60 5.21
N GLY A 132 -29.93 6.61 4.36
CA GLY A 132 -30.36 7.95 4.70
C GLY A 132 -30.13 8.82 3.49
N PRO A 133 -31.18 9.24 2.77
CA PRO A 133 -30.93 10.09 1.65
C PRO A 133 -30.48 11.43 2.23
N TYR A 134 -29.24 11.83 1.92
CA TYR A 134 -28.81 13.22 1.99
C TYR A 134 -29.57 14.02 0.92
N MET A 135 -30.93 13.96 0.94
CA MET A 135 -31.78 14.63 -0.03
C MET A 135 -31.48 16.12 0.04
N GLY A 136 -31.30 16.74 -1.13
CA GLY A 136 -30.99 18.18 -1.26
C GLY A 136 -29.64 18.47 -1.89
N SER A 137 -28.75 17.48 -2.03
CA SER A 137 -27.51 17.65 -2.80
C SER A 137 -27.33 16.51 -3.80
N TYR A 138 -27.65 16.82 -5.05
CA TYR A 138 -27.35 15.95 -6.20
C TYR A 138 -25.87 15.53 -6.24
N ILE A 139 -24.97 16.33 -5.66
CA ILE A 139 -23.53 16.10 -5.68
C ILE A 139 -23.13 14.89 -4.81
N PHE A 140 -23.71 14.73 -3.61
CA PHE A 140 -23.36 13.59 -2.74
C PHE A 140 -23.86 12.25 -3.29
N ARG A 141 -24.88 12.27 -4.15
CA ARG A 141 -25.32 11.05 -4.85
C ARG A 141 -24.22 10.46 -5.73
N TYR A 142 -23.32 11.29 -6.29
CA TYR A 142 -22.19 10.78 -7.07
C TYR A 142 -21.16 10.03 -6.22
N PHE A 143 -21.01 10.38 -4.94
CA PHE A 143 -20.14 9.66 -4.02
C PHE A 143 -20.66 8.24 -3.74
N ASN A 144 -21.96 7.96 -3.88
CA ASN A 144 -22.49 6.61 -3.62
C ASN A 144 -21.86 5.56 -4.54
N TYR A 145 -21.60 5.92 -5.79
CA TYR A 145 -21.17 4.98 -6.81
C TYR A 145 -19.73 4.47 -6.62
N THR A 146 -18.94 5.02 -5.69
CA THR A 146 -17.53 4.64 -5.53
C THR A 146 -17.27 3.44 -4.60
N ALA A 147 -18.21 3.10 -3.70
CA ALA A 147 -18.04 1.93 -2.80
C ALA A 147 -19.30 1.10 -2.56
N THR A 148 -20.48 1.60 -2.95
CA THR A 148 -21.72 0.92 -2.62
C THR A 148 -22.07 -0.14 -3.67
N PRO A 149 -22.71 -1.25 -3.26
CA PRO A 149 -23.13 -2.28 -4.20
C PRO A 149 -24.03 -1.66 -5.27
N TYR A 150 -23.61 -1.86 -6.51
CA TYR A 150 -24.19 -1.34 -7.75
C TYR A 150 -25.70 -1.55 -7.85
N PRO A 151 -26.39 -0.77 -8.72
CA PRO A 151 -27.85 -0.72 -8.77
C PRO A 151 -28.48 -2.11 -8.81
N LYS A 152 -29.49 -2.30 -7.96
CA LYS A 152 -30.31 -3.51 -7.93
C LYS A 152 -30.89 -3.79 -9.33
N GLY A 153 -30.96 -5.06 -9.70
CA GLY A 153 -31.61 -5.52 -10.94
C GLY A 153 -30.64 -5.94 -12.05
N PRO A 154 -31.03 -5.84 -13.34
CA PRO A 154 -30.28 -6.43 -14.46
C PRO A 154 -28.91 -5.77 -14.70
N GLY A 155 -28.75 -4.50 -14.32
CA GLY A 155 -27.47 -3.79 -14.42
C GLY A 155 -26.38 -4.39 -13.52
N PHE A 156 -26.76 -5.09 -12.45
CA PHE A 156 -25.81 -5.77 -11.57
C PHE A 156 -25.02 -6.87 -12.29
N GLU A 157 -25.68 -7.70 -13.11
CA GLU A 157 -25.01 -8.81 -13.82
C GLU A 157 -23.92 -8.27 -14.76
N ILE A 158 -24.24 -7.22 -15.53
CA ILE A 158 -23.28 -6.57 -16.43
C ILE A 158 -22.12 -5.96 -15.64
N ALA A 159 -22.43 -5.20 -14.58
CA ALA A 159 -21.41 -4.55 -13.77
C ALA A 159 -20.49 -5.58 -13.09
N TYR A 160 -21.04 -6.69 -12.58
CA TYR A 160 -20.27 -7.78 -11.98
C TYR A 160 -19.24 -8.34 -12.97
N TRP A 161 -19.66 -8.67 -14.20
CA TRP A 161 -18.76 -9.20 -15.23
C TRP A 161 -17.72 -8.19 -15.69
N VAL A 162 -18.09 -6.91 -15.84
CA VAL A 162 -17.14 -5.85 -16.17
C VAL A 162 -16.08 -5.72 -15.08
N MET A 163 -16.50 -5.68 -13.81
CA MET A 163 -15.58 -5.59 -12.68
C MET A 163 -14.71 -6.84 -12.54
N PHE A 164 -15.22 -8.01 -12.89
CA PHE A 164 -14.44 -9.25 -12.94
C PHE A 164 -13.32 -9.15 -13.98
N VAL A 165 -13.62 -8.73 -15.21
CA VAL A 165 -12.61 -8.53 -16.26
C VAL A 165 -11.59 -7.47 -15.86
N VAL A 166 -12.06 -6.35 -15.31
CA VAL A 166 -11.22 -5.25 -14.81
C VAL A 166 -10.31 -5.71 -13.67
N ALA A 167 -10.74 -6.66 -12.83
CA ALA A 167 -9.90 -7.23 -11.78
C ALA A 167 -8.68 -7.95 -12.38
N PHE A 168 -8.89 -8.79 -13.40
CA PHE A 168 -7.81 -9.58 -13.99
C PHE A 168 -6.98 -8.82 -15.02
N SER A 169 -7.53 -7.78 -15.64
CA SER A 169 -6.87 -7.02 -16.71
C SER A 169 -5.48 -6.47 -16.31
N PRO A 170 -5.29 -5.80 -15.15
CA PRO A 170 -3.97 -5.34 -14.72
C PRO A 170 -2.95 -6.47 -14.55
N TYR A 171 -3.38 -7.65 -14.11
CA TYR A 171 -2.48 -8.80 -13.95
C TYR A 171 -2.09 -9.42 -15.28
N ILE A 172 -3.08 -9.63 -16.14
CA ILE A 172 -2.82 -10.10 -17.51
C ILE A 172 -1.87 -9.13 -18.19
N PHE A 173 -2.05 -7.82 -18.00
CA PHE A 173 -1.17 -6.79 -18.52
C PHE A 173 0.25 -6.88 -17.95
N VAL A 174 0.43 -7.00 -16.64
CA VAL A 174 1.75 -7.14 -16.01
C VAL A 174 2.48 -8.41 -16.45
N ILE A 175 1.77 -9.54 -16.51
CA ILE A 175 2.32 -10.81 -16.97
C ILE A 175 2.68 -10.71 -18.45
N ALA A 176 1.82 -10.13 -19.28
CA ALA A 176 2.08 -9.91 -20.70
C ALA A 176 3.32 -9.04 -20.91
N ILE A 177 3.48 -7.95 -20.14
CA ILE A 177 4.68 -7.12 -20.18
C ILE A 177 5.93 -7.90 -19.78
N ARG A 178 5.87 -8.69 -18.70
CA ARG A 178 7.02 -9.52 -18.29
C ARG A 178 7.40 -10.54 -19.36
N ILE A 179 6.42 -11.18 -19.99
CA ILE A 179 6.64 -12.10 -21.11
C ILE A 179 7.24 -11.36 -22.31
N LEU A 180 6.73 -10.17 -22.65
CA LEU A 180 7.26 -9.35 -23.74
C LEU A 180 8.71 -8.91 -23.49
N ILE A 181 9.04 -8.49 -22.27
CA ILE A 181 10.41 -8.15 -21.85
C ILE A 181 11.31 -9.38 -21.97
N TYR A 182 10.86 -10.54 -21.49
CA TYR A 182 11.60 -11.78 -21.59
C TYR A 182 11.88 -12.17 -23.04
N MET A 183 10.86 -12.12 -23.91
CA MET A 183 11.02 -12.38 -25.35
C MET A 183 11.92 -11.35 -26.04
N TYR A 184 11.86 -10.09 -25.63
CA TYR A 184 12.71 -9.02 -26.14
C TYR A 184 14.17 -9.22 -25.74
N GLY A 185 14.42 -9.63 -24.48
CA GLY A 185 15.75 -9.96 -23.98
C GLY A 185 16.39 -11.15 -24.70
N ILE A 186 15.61 -12.17 -25.05
CA ILE A 186 16.11 -13.28 -25.88
C ILE A 186 16.54 -12.80 -27.27
N LYS A 187 15.80 -11.86 -27.88
CA LYS A 187 16.05 -11.43 -29.27
C LYS A 187 17.15 -10.38 -29.42
N LYS A 188 17.28 -9.45 -28.47
CA LYS A 188 18.18 -8.29 -28.58
C LYS A 188 19.28 -8.23 -27.52
N GLY A 189 19.38 -9.25 -26.68
CA GLY A 189 20.31 -9.29 -25.56
C GLY A 189 19.76 -8.64 -24.29
N ALA A 190 20.37 -9.00 -23.16
CA ALA A 190 19.94 -8.56 -21.82
C ALA A 190 20.03 -7.04 -21.64
N ASP A 191 21.05 -6.40 -22.20
CA ASP A 191 21.29 -4.96 -22.02
C ASP A 191 20.23 -4.10 -22.70
N SER A 192 19.80 -4.48 -23.92
CA SER A 192 18.73 -3.77 -24.61
C SER A 192 17.40 -3.91 -23.86
N ALA A 193 17.12 -5.10 -23.31
CA ALA A 193 15.93 -5.32 -22.50
C ALA A 193 15.98 -4.50 -21.21
N ALA A 194 17.12 -4.46 -20.52
CA ALA A 194 17.30 -3.66 -19.31
C ALA A 194 17.00 -2.18 -19.56
N GLY A 195 17.51 -1.58 -20.65
CA GLY A 195 17.24 -0.18 -20.97
C GLY A 195 15.76 0.12 -21.30
N VAL A 196 15.05 -0.81 -21.94
CA VAL A 196 13.60 -0.67 -22.19
C VAL A 196 12.81 -0.81 -20.89
N VAL A 197 13.19 -1.77 -20.06
CA VAL A 197 12.60 -2.00 -18.74
C VAL A 197 12.77 -0.76 -17.90
N GLU A 198 13.98 -0.26 -17.70
CA GLU A 198 14.26 0.93 -16.91
C GLU A 198 13.43 2.15 -17.35
N ARG A 199 13.27 2.35 -18.66
CA ARG A 199 12.50 3.49 -19.20
C ARG A 199 10.99 3.42 -18.93
N TYR A 200 10.38 2.24 -19.00
CA TYR A 200 8.92 2.09 -18.93
C TYR A 200 8.41 1.50 -17.63
N GLN A 201 9.28 0.82 -16.88
CA GLN A 201 8.95 0.13 -15.64
C GLN A 201 8.29 1.08 -14.64
N ASP A 202 8.83 2.30 -14.49
CA ASP A 202 8.31 3.29 -13.55
C ASP A 202 6.90 3.76 -13.90
N ASN A 203 6.65 4.03 -15.18
CA ASN A 203 5.33 4.44 -15.66
C ASN A 203 4.31 3.30 -15.54
N ILE A 204 4.71 2.08 -15.90
CA ILE A 204 3.85 0.89 -15.80
C ILE A 204 3.48 0.61 -14.36
N TYR A 205 4.45 0.64 -13.44
CA TYR A 205 4.19 0.40 -12.02
C TYR A 205 3.42 1.55 -11.36
N SER A 206 3.60 2.79 -11.81
CA SER A 206 2.77 3.91 -11.34
C SER A 206 1.30 3.73 -11.73
N VAL A 207 1.03 3.36 -12.99
CA VAL A 207 -0.33 3.07 -13.45
C VAL A 207 -0.89 1.84 -12.73
N LEU A 208 -0.10 0.79 -12.53
CA LEU A 208 -0.52 -0.39 -11.79
C LEU A 208 -0.86 -0.06 -10.33
N TRP A 209 -0.04 0.75 -9.66
CA TRP A 209 -0.30 1.21 -8.29
C TRP A 209 -1.64 1.97 -8.22
N PHE A 210 -1.88 2.87 -9.17
CA PHE A 210 -3.13 3.62 -9.25
C PHE A 210 -4.33 2.72 -9.48
N LEU A 211 -4.22 1.77 -10.42
CA LEU A 211 -5.27 0.80 -10.72
C LEU A 211 -5.56 -0.07 -9.51
N VAL A 212 -4.53 -0.60 -8.83
CA VAL A 212 -4.73 -1.38 -7.61
C VAL A 212 -5.39 -0.52 -6.53
N ASN A 213 -4.91 0.69 -6.26
CA ASN A 213 -5.51 1.52 -5.20
C ASN A 213 -6.96 1.96 -5.53
N THR A 214 -7.26 2.22 -6.80
CA THR A 214 -8.57 2.71 -7.28
C THR A 214 -9.59 1.60 -7.49
N LEU A 215 -9.16 0.44 -7.99
CA LEU A 215 -10.06 -0.64 -8.40
C LEU A 215 -10.15 -1.76 -7.37
N TYR A 216 -9.14 -1.93 -6.52
CA TYR A 216 -9.15 -3.00 -5.51
C TYR A 216 -10.45 -3.04 -4.72
N PHE A 217 -10.84 -1.88 -4.23
CA PHE A 217 -11.98 -1.80 -3.34
C PHE A 217 -13.33 -2.01 -4.04
N PRO A 218 -13.63 -1.30 -5.16
CA PRO A 218 -14.82 -1.58 -5.98
C PRO A 218 -14.90 -3.01 -6.51
N VAL A 219 -13.78 -3.60 -6.93
CA VAL A 219 -13.74 -4.99 -7.42
C VAL A 219 -14.13 -5.94 -6.30
N ILE A 220 -13.47 -5.85 -5.14
CA ILE A 220 -13.73 -6.75 -4.02
C ILE A 220 -15.17 -6.64 -3.54
N THR A 221 -15.68 -5.43 -3.35
CA THR A 221 -17.07 -5.21 -2.91
C THR A 221 -18.08 -5.74 -3.93
N MET A 222 -17.84 -5.56 -5.23
CA MET A 222 -18.68 -6.15 -6.28
C MET A 222 -18.66 -7.69 -6.24
N MET A 223 -17.46 -8.29 -6.15
CA MET A 223 -17.31 -9.74 -6.09
C MET A 223 -18.05 -10.32 -4.88
N LEU A 224 -17.89 -9.69 -3.71
CA LEU A 224 -18.59 -10.06 -2.48
C LEU A 224 -20.10 -9.87 -2.61
N THR A 225 -20.57 -8.82 -3.30
CA THR A 225 -22.01 -8.60 -3.52
C THR A 225 -22.65 -9.78 -4.27
N GLY A 226 -21.90 -10.41 -5.18
CA GLY A 226 -22.30 -11.65 -5.86
C GLY A 226 -22.49 -12.86 -4.93
N THR A 227 -22.16 -12.75 -3.64
CA THR A 227 -22.36 -13.79 -2.61
C THR A 227 -23.45 -13.42 -1.58
N SER A 228 -24.07 -12.24 -1.71
CA SER A 228 -25.04 -11.73 -0.72
C SER A 228 -26.44 -12.29 -0.93
N CYS A 229 -26.87 -13.15 -0.01
CA CYS A 229 -28.14 -13.87 -0.08
C CYS A 229 -28.99 -13.68 1.17
N THR A 230 -30.26 -13.32 0.96
CA THR A 230 -31.24 -13.23 2.05
C THR A 230 -32.02 -14.54 2.22
N PHE A 231 -31.74 -15.24 3.33
CA PHE A 231 -32.47 -16.46 3.73
C PHE A 231 -33.57 -16.22 4.78
N SER A 232 -33.81 -14.98 5.21
CA SER A 232 -34.86 -14.72 6.20
C SER A 232 -36.20 -14.60 5.49
N LYS A 233 -37.24 -15.21 6.06
CA LYS A 233 -38.63 -14.90 5.78
C LYS A 233 -38.96 -13.53 6.39
N SER A 234 -38.25 -12.48 6.00
CA SER A 234 -38.41 -11.14 6.56
C SER A 234 -39.60 -10.46 5.89
N ASP A 235 -40.71 -10.40 6.61
CA ASP A 235 -41.74 -9.34 6.62
C ASP A 235 -42.38 -8.90 5.29
N SER A 236 -42.13 -9.58 4.17
CA SER A 236 -43.02 -9.47 3.01
C SER A 236 -44.43 -10.01 3.29
N GLU A 237 -44.63 -10.67 4.44
CA GLU A 237 -45.96 -10.95 4.99
C GLU A 237 -46.71 -9.66 5.39
N GLU A 238 -46.05 -8.56 5.77
CA GLU A 238 -46.77 -7.28 6.00
C GLU A 238 -47.23 -6.62 4.68
N ASP A 239 -46.46 -6.76 3.59
CA ASP A 239 -46.92 -6.33 2.25
C ASP A 239 -48.04 -7.24 1.71
N ILE A 240 -47.99 -8.54 2.02
CA ILE A 240 -49.09 -9.45 1.68
C ILE A 240 -50.32 -9.17 2.55
N ILE A 241 -50.19 -8.91 3.85
CA ILE A 241 -51.34 -8.59 4.72
C ILE A 241 -51.95 -7.22 4.35
N SER A 242 -51.16 -6.24 3.94
CA SER A 242 -51.68 -4.95 3.44
C SER A 242 -52.38 -5.07 2.07
N SER A 243 -51.91 -5.98 1.19
CA SER A 243 -52.61 -6.31 -0.05
C SER A 243 -53.81 -7.25 0.15
N LEU A 244 -53.80 -8.14 1.14
CA LEU A 244 -54.93 -9.01 1.49
C LEU A 244 -56.03 -8.25 2.24
N SER A 245 -55.67 -7.29 3.09
CA SER A 245 -56.65 -6.44 3.77
C SER A 245 -57.36 -5.48 2.81
N SER A 246 -56.77 -5.16 1.66
CA SER A 246 -57.45 -4.45 0.57
C SER A 246 -58.28 -5.36 -0.35
N ALA A 247 -58.02 -6.67 -0.39
CA ALA A 247 -58.77 -7.64 -1.21
C ALA A 247 -59.78 -8.51 -0.42
N GLY A 248 -59.84 -8.38 0.91
CA GLY A 248 -60.66 -9.19 1.80
C GLY A 248 -62.08 -8.67 1.99
N SER A 249 -62.94 -8.78 0.98
CA SER A 249 -64.39 -8.91 1.20
C SER A 249 -65.09 -9.88 0.25
N SER A 250 -64.42 -10.37 -0.80
CA SER A 250 -64.89 -11.55 -1.54
C SER A 250 -64.26 -12.81 -0.97
N LEU A 251 -64.88 -13.29 0.11
CA LEU A 251 -64.69 -14.59 0.74
C LEU A 251 -64.46 -15.70 -0.32
N ILE A 252 -63.35 -16.44 -0.26
CA ILE A 252 -63.04 -17.49 0.74
C ILE A 252 -63.82 -18.78 0.43
N ASN A 253 -63.48 -19.43 -0.68
CA ASN A 253 -63.83 -20.85 -0.88
C ASN A 253 -62.85 -21.64 -1.78
N SER A 254 -61.55 -21.35 -1.65
CA SER A 254 -60.47 -22.26 -2.09
C SER A 254 -59.28 -22.02 -1.17
N THR A 255 -59.33 -22.48 0.07
CA THR A 255 -58.93 -23.84 0.45
C THR A 255 -57.48 -24.11 0.03
N ILE A 256 -56.56 -23.74 0.93
CA ILE A 256 -55.53 -24.62 1.51
C ILE A 256 -54.77 -25.49 0.50
N GLY A 257 -53.48 -25.19 0.23
CA GLY A 257 -52.63 -26.24 -0.33
C GLY A 257 -51.22 -25.92 -0.84
N SER A 258 -50.85 -24.67 -1.10
CA SER A 258 -49.46 -24.39 -1.52
C SER A 258 -48.79 -23.50 -0.49
N SER A 259 -48.09 -24.13 0.46
CA SER A 259 -46.95 -23.51 1.13
C SER A 259 -45.99 -23.04 0.03
N SER A 260 -46.15 -21.80 -0.44
CA SER A 260 -45.24 -21.20 -1.41
C SER A 260 -43.87 -21.20 -0.74
N SER A 261 -43.01 -22.13 -1.18
CA SER A 261 -41.66 -22.23 -0.67
C SER A 261 -40.93 -20.96 -1.07
N TYR A 262 -40.73 -20.06 -0.10
CA TYR A 262 -39.93 -18.87 -0.31
C TYR A 262 -38.53 -19.30 -0.76
N LEU A 263 -38.21 -19.08 -2.03
CA LEU A 263 -36.88 -19.32 -2.56
C LEU A 263 -36.00 -18.12 -2.19
N PRO A 264 -34.85 -18.33 -1.52
CA PRO A 264 -33.94 -17.23 -1.24
C PRO A 264 -33.41 -16.66 -2.55
N THR A 265 -33.33 -15.34 -2.64
CA THR A 265 -32.86 -14.62 -3.82
C THR A 265 -31.66 -13.74 -3.48
N LEU A 266 -30.85 -13.45 -4.49
CA LEU A 266 -29.67 -12.59 -4.35
C LEU A 266 -30.13 -11.17 -4.02
N ASP A 267 -29.50 -10.53 -3.02
CA ASP A 267 -29.95 -9.21 -2.57
C ASP A 267 -29.82 -8.13 -3.64
N ALA A 268 -28.83 -8.28 -4.53
CA ALA A 268 -28.58 -7.39 -5.65
C ALA A 268 -29.52 -7.63 -6.84
N ASN A 269 -30.05 -8.85 -7.01
CA ASN A 269 -30.97 -9.17 -8.09
C ASN A 269 -31.96 -10.27 -7.68
N LYS A 270 -33.23 -9.90 -7.51
CA LYS A 270 -34.32 -10.79 -7.09
C LYS A 270 -34.61 -11.92 -8.08
N ASP A 271 -34.22 -11.77 -9.35
CA ASP A 271 -34.42 -12.79 -10.38
C ASP A 271 -33.44 -13.96 -10.24
N ILE A 272 -32.40 -13.80 -9.41
CA ILE A 272 -31.34 -14.79 -9.22
C ILE A 272 -31.61 -15.56 -7.93
N VAL A 273 -31.99 -16.83 -8.07
CA VAL A 273 -32.20 -17.75 -6.94
C VAL A 273 -30.85 -18.10 -6.31
N CYS A 274 -30.75 -17.92 -5.00
CA CYS A 274 -29.55 -18.19 -4.24
C CYS A 274 -29.17 -19.68 -4.27
N LEU A 275 -27.87 -19.90 -4.41
CA LEU A 275 -27.22 -21.22 -4.43
C LEU A 275 -27.77 -22.13 -5.53
N GLN A 276 -28.25 -21.55 -6.64
CA GLN A 276 -28.72 -22.26 -7.83
C GLN A 276 -28.37 -21.49 -9.11
N GLY A 277 -28.26 -22.20 -10.23
CA GLY A 277 -28.08 -21.62 -11.56
C GLY A 277 -26.96 -20.57 -11.63
N LYS A 278 -27.32 -19.35 -12.06
CA LYS A 278 -26.39 -18.22 -12.23
C LYS A 278 -25.65 -17.82 -10.95
N HIS A 279 -26.27 -17.95 -9.78
CA HIS A 279 -25.60 -17.58 -8.52
C HIS A 279 -24.36 -18.43 -8.27
N VAL A 280 -24.40 -19.72 -8.60
CA VAL A 280 -23.23 -20.60 -8.43
C VAL A 280 -22.06 -20.13 -9.30
N ALA A 281 -22.32 -19.63 -10.50
CA ALA A 281 -21.28 -19.05 -11.35
C ALA A 281 -20.63 -17.82 -10.68
N PHE A 282 -21.44 -16.91 -10.11
CA PHE A 282 -20.92 -15.77 -9.35
C PHE A 282 -20.12 -16.20 -8.12
N LEU A 283 -20.58 -17.23 -7.39
CA LEU A 283 -19.81 -17.75 -6.25
C LEU A 283 -18.44 -18.28 -6.68
N VAL A 284 -18.38 -19.11 -7.73
CA VAL A 284 -17.13 -19.68 -8.24
C VAL A 284 -16.20 -18.58 -8.75
N CYS A 285 -16.70 -17.65 -9.55
CA CYS A 285 -15.93 -16.51 -10.04
C CYS A 285 -15.40 -15.64 -8.89
N THR A 286 -16.24 -15.34 -7.90
CA THR A 286 -15.83 -14.59 -6.70
C THR A 286 -14.75 -15.34 -5.91
N MET A 287 -14.86 -16.66 -5.71
CA MET A 287 -13.82 -17.42 -5.01
C MET A 287 -12.48 -17.38 -5.76
N ILE A 288 -12.50 -17.60 -7.08
CA ILE A 288 -11.29 -17.55 -7.91
C ILE A 288 -10.67 -16.16 -7.87
N ALA A 289 -11.48 -15.10 -8.00
CA ALA A 289 -11.02 -13.74 -7.86
C ALA A 289 -10.39 -13.49 -6.48
N LEU A 290 -11.03 -13.92 -5.39
CA LEU A 290 -10.49 -13.74 -4.03
C LEU A 290 -9.23 -14.56 -3.75
N ILE A 291 -9.02 -15.69 -4.42
CA ILE A 291 -7.79 -16.48 -4.28
C ILE A 291 -6.64 -15.86 -5.09
N ILE A 292 -6.93 -15.31 -6.26
CA ILE A 292 -5.90 -14.81 -7.19
C ILE A 292 -5.69 -13.30 -7.03
N TYR A 293 -6.74 -12.51 -7.27
CA TYR A 293 -6.68 -11.05 -7.31
C TYR A 293 -6.27 -10.45 -5.97
N TYR A 294 -6.83 -10.95 -4.87
CA TYR A 294 -6.65 -10.34 -3.55
C TYR A 294 -5.20 -10.46 -3.02
N PRO A 295 -4.57 -11.65 -2.97
CA PRO A 295 -3.15 -11.76 -2.65
C PRO A 295 -2.29 -10.96 -3.61
N ALA A 296 -2.53 -11.08 -4.91
CA ALA A 296 -1.72 -10.42 -5.92
C ALA A 296 -1.78 -8.88 -5.81
N ALA A 297 -2.94 -8.31 -5.47
CA ALA A 297 -3.11 -6.87 -5.29
C ALA A 297 -2.35 -6.39 -4.06
N SER A 298 -2.42 -7.17 -2.99
CA SER A 298 -1.72 -6.90 -1.74
C SER A 298 -0.20 -6.86 -1.95
N PHE A 299 0.34 -7.79 -2.73
CA PHE A 299 1.76 -7.81 -3.06
C PHE A 299 2.14 -6.71 -4.06
N ALA A 300 1.38 -6.53 -5.13
CA ALA A 300 1.63 -5.50 -6.14
C ALA A 300 1.69 -4.10 -5.51
N GLN A 301 0.78 -3.80 -4.58
CA GLN A 301 0.76 -2.52 -3.88
C GLN A 301 2.01 -2.29 -3.03
N SER A 302 2.64 -3.35 -2.47
CA SER A 302 3.90 -3.21 -1.72
C SER A 302 5.12 -2.99 -2.61
N GLN A 303 5.20 -3.68 -3.75
CA GLN A 303 6.34 -3.59 -4.66
C GLN A 303 6.38 -2.27 -5.43
N THR A 304 5.22 -1.79 -5.86
CA THR A 304 5.09 -0.56 -6.67
C THR A 304 5.44 0.73 -5.91
N GLN A 305 5.60 0.67 -4.58
CA GLN A 305 5.95 1.83 -3.76
C GLN A 305 7.42 2.23 -3.84
N ASN A 306 8.31 1.33 -4.29
CA ASN A 306 9.74 1.61 -4.35
C ASN A 306 10.08 2.76 -5.30
N ILE A 307 9.19 3.07 -6.25
CA ILE A 307 9.41 4.00 -7.35
C ILE A 307 8.90 5.42 -7.04
N SER A 308 7.93 5.55 -6.14
CA SER A 308 7.41 6.87 -5.74
C SER A 308 8.20 7.48 -4.59
N ASP A 309 8.33 8.80 -4.55
CA ASP A 309 8.88 9.50 -3.37
C ASP A 309 7.91 9.36 -2.16
N ILE A 310 6.62 9.14 -2.42
CA ILE A 310 5.58 8.89 -1.41
C ILE A 310 5.58 7.42 -0.98
N LYS A 311 6.53 7.05 -0.12
CA LYS A 311 6.66 5.68 0.40
C LYS A 311 5.84 5.49 1.68
N PHE A 312 5.07 4.40 1.76
CA PHE A 312 4.30 4.01 2.95
C PHE A 312 4.83 2.73 3.60
N LYS A 313 5.07 2.73 4.91
CA LYS A 313 5.51 1.54 5.65
C LYS A 313 4.65 0.34 5.26
N PRO A 314 5.24 -0.77 4.77
CA PRO A 314 4.48 -1.83 4.10
C PRO A 314 3.51 -2.46 5.09
N LYS A 315 3.98 -2.65 6.33
CA LYS A 315 3.19 -3.18 7.44
C LYS A 315 1.85 -2.45 7.59
N VAL A 316 1.86 -1.13 7.48
CA VAL A 316 0.64 -0.33 7.67
C VAL A 316 -0.24 -0.35 6.43
N VAL A 317 0.36 -0.27 5.23
CA VAL A 317 -0.38 -0.40 3.95
C VAL A 317 -1.12 -1.71 3.90
N PHE A 318 -0.43 -2.78 4.27
CA PHE A 318 -1.00 -4.11 4.29
C PHE A 318 -2.15 -4.21 5.29
N VAL A 319 -1.94 -3.81 6.56
CA VAL A 319 -3.01 -3.79 7.58
C VAL A 319 -4.21 -2.96 7.12
N MET A 320 -3.97 -1.84 6.45
CA MET A 320 -5.04 -0.99 5.92
C MET A 320 -5.80 -1.68 4.78
N LEU A 321 -5.10 -2.31 3.84
CA LEU A 321 -5.71 -3.04 2.73
C LEU A 321 -6.58 -4.20 3.24
N GLN A 322 -6.07 -4.93 4.23
CA GLN A 322 -6.82 -5.98 4.94
C GLN A 322 -8.06 -5.41 5.64
N GLY A 323 -7.93 -4.26 6.30
CA GLY A 323 -9.06 -3.58 6.91
C GLY A 323 -10.11 -3.14 5.89
N LYS A 324 -9.68 -2.69 4.70
CA LYS A 324 -10.60 -2.37 3.60
C LYS A 324 -11.33 -3.62 3.15
N PHE A 325 -10.63 -4.72 2.89
CA PHE A 325 -11.25 -5.99 2.55
C PHE A 325 -12.32 -6.41 3.56
N LEU A 326 -11.99 -6.34 4.85
CA LEU A 326 -12.92 -6.62 5.94
C LEU A 326 -14.13 -5.66 5.94
N LEU A 327 -13.90 -4.36 5.76
CA LEU A 327 -14.96 -3.37 5.61
C LEU A 327 -15.89 -3.74 4.47
N GLY A 328 -15.36 -4.07 3.29
CA GLY A 328 -16.14 -4.49 2.13
C GLY A 328 -16.98 -5.75 2.41
N ALA A 329 -16.39 -6.76 3.05
CA ALA A 329 -17.10 -7.98 3.43
C ALA A 329 -18.23 -7.74 4.43
N LEU A 330 -17.99 -6.92 5.46
CA LEU A 330 -19.01 -6.57 6.44
C LEU A 330 -20.11 -5.72 5.82
N CYS A 331 -19.74 -4.77 4.95
CA CYS A 331 -20.69 -3.92 4.24
C CYS A 331 -21.64 -4.73 3.36
N VAL A 332 -21.12 -5.72 2.64
CA VAL A 332 -21.94 -6.61 1.83
C VAL A 332 -22.78 -7.56 2.70
N SER A 333 -22.22 -8.10 3.77
CA SER A 333 -22.91 -9.08 4.63
C SER A 333 -24.08 -8.47 5.40
N PHE A 334 -23.93 -7.22 5.86
CA PHE A 334 -24.93 -6.57 6.72
C PHE A 334 -25.75 -5.49 6.02
N GLY A 335 -25.34 -5.05 4.83
CA GLY A 335 -25.91 -3.89 4.14
C GLY A 335 -27.42 -3.98 3.89
N ASN A 336 -28.00 -5.18 3.80
CA ASN A 336 -29.42 -5.34 3.49
C ASN A 336 -30.32 -5.68 4.68
N LYS A 337 -29.80 -6.14 5.83
CA LYS A 337 -30.62 -6.67 6.92
C LYS A 337 -30.42 -6.05 8.29
N GLN A 338 -29.17 -5.83 8.70
CA GLN A 338 -28.84 -5.36 10.04
C GLN A 338 -28.20 -3.99 9.95
N TYR A 339 -29.02 -3.00 9.59
CA TYR A 339 -28.57 -1.63 9.32
C TYR A 339 -27.81 -1.03 10.50
N VAL A 340 -28.28 -1.24 11.73
CA VAL A 340 -27.62 -0.74 12.94
C VAL A 340 -26.22 -1.34 13.09
N VAL A 341 -26.06 -2.64 12.81
CA VAL A 341 -24.75 -3.32 12.88
C VAL A 341 -23.81 -2.76 11.81
N TYR A 342 -24.28 -2.65 10.56
CA TYR A 342 -23.53 -2.03 9.47
C TYR A 342 -23.02 -0.63 9.85
N LEU A 343 -23.92 0.23 10.35
CA LEU A 343 -23.60 1.60 10.70
C LEU A 343 -22.56 1.70 11.81
N ILE A 344 -22.72 0.90 12.87
CA ILE A 344 -21.76 0.83 13.99
C ILE A 344 -20.41 0.34 13.46
N THR A 345 -20.39 -0.71 12.64
CA THR A 345 -19.18 -1.27 12.06
C THR A 345 -18.42 -0.25 11.21
N VAL A 346 -19.10 0.50 10.33
CA VAL A 346 -18.47 1.54 9.50
C VAL A 346 -17.84 2.62 10.37
N VAL A 347 -18.52 3.08 11.43
CA VAL A 347 -17.96 4.05 12.39
C VAL A 347 -16.71 3.48 13.08
N VAL A 348 -16.79 2.25 13.59
CA VAL A 348 -15.68 1.59 14.31
C VAL A 348 -14.47 1.43 13.40
N ILE A 349 -14.66 0.97 12.16
CA ILE A 349 -13.56 0.77 11.21
C ILE A 349 -12.94 2.10 10.78
N ASN A 350 -13.75 3.12 10.47
CA ASN A 350 -13.23 4.44 10.10
C ASN A 350 -12.48 5.11 11.25
N PHE A 351 -12.96 4.96 12.48
CA PHE A 351 -12.24 5.39 13.68
C PHE A 351 -10.94 4.60 13.87
N PHE A 352 -10.96 3.29 13.65
CA PHE A 352 -9.77 2.45 13.71
C PHE A 352 -8.71 2.88 12.68
N PHE A 353 -9.11 3.16 11.44
CA PHE A 353 -8.20 3.71 10.42
C PHE A 353 -7.62 5.06 10.80
N LEU A 354 -8.42 5.95 11.40
CA LEU A 354 -7.95 7.21 11.93
C LEU A 354 -6.85 6.99 12.99
N VAL A 355 -7.11 6.11 13.97
CA VAL A 355 -6.15 5.78 15.03
C VAL A 355 -4.87 5.17 14.47
N LEU A 356 -4.99 4.20 13.54
CA LEU A 356 -3.84 3.59 12.88
C LEU A 356 -3.00 4.64 12.13
N ASN A 357 -3.63 5.56 11.41
CA ASN A 357 -2.91 6.59 10.67
C ASN A 357 -2.19 7.58 11.59
N VAL A 358 -2.84 7.98 12.69
CA VAL A 358 -2.25 8.88 13.69
C VAL A 358 -1.08 8.22 14.41
N TRP A 359 -1.23 6.96 14.83
CA TRP A 359 -0.23 6.28 15.66
C TRP A 359 0.97 5.79 14.85
N PHE A 360 0.74 5.16 13.70
CA PHE A 360 1.83 4.55 12.93
C PHE A 360 2.53 5.50 11.97
N GLN A 361 1.86 6.60 11.57
CA GLN A 361 2.34 7.56 10.57
C GLN A 361 2.88 6.82 9.35
N PRO A 362 1.99 6.20 8.54
CA PRO A 362 2.38 5.21 7.54
C PRO A 362 3.33 5.77 6.48
N CYS A 363 3.13 7.02 6.06
CA CYS A 363 4.01 7.65 5.08
C CYS A 363 5.29 8.14 5.74
N LEU A 364 6.40 8.16 5.01
CA LEU A 364 7.59 8.85 5.48
C LEU A 364 7.39 10.37 5.52
N LEU A 365 6.62 10.91 4.58
CA LEU A 365 6.36 12.33 4.44
C LEU A 365 5.34 12.78 5.50
N PRO A 366 5.72 13.65 6.47
CA PRO A 366 4.82 14.04 7.55
C PRO A 366 3.57 14.77 7.04
N TRP A 367 3.67 15.54 5.96
CA TRP A 367 2.54 16.28 5.39
C TRP A 367 1.49 15.34 4.76
N VAL A 368 1.92 14.24 4.11
CA VAL A 368 1.02 13.21 3.57
C VAL A 368 0.29 12.51 4.70
N ASN A 369 0.97 12.22 5.82
CA ASN A 369 0.33 11.66 7.01
C ASN A 369 -0.74 12.61 7.57
N ARG A 370 -0.46 13.92 7.63
CA ARG A 370 -1.44 14.93 8.07
C ARG A 370 -2.65 14.98 7.15
N LEU A 371 -2.44 14.95 5.83
CA LEU A 371 -3.52 14.92 4.84
C LEU A 371 -4.39 13.67 5.01
N ARG A 372 -3.78 12.49 5.19
CA ARG A 372 -4.51 11.25 5.48
C ARG A 372 -5.29 11.32 6.79
N THR A 373 -4.71 11.89 7.85
CA THR A 373 -5.41 12.10 9.13
C THR A 373 -6.64 12.99 8.93
N LEU A 374 -6.52 14.05 8.11
CA LEU A 374 -7.64 14.88 7.74
C LEU A 374 -8.72 14.05 7.04
N PHE A 375 -8.38 13.30 6.00
CA PHE A 375 -9.30 12.45 5.26
C PHE A 375 -10.01 11.41 6.16
N PHE A 376 -9.29 10.68 7.01
CA PHE A 376 -9.93 9.74 7.93
C PHE A 376 -10.81 10.41 8.97
N SER A 377 -10.45 11.62 9.42
CA SER A 377 -11.28 12.38 10.35
C SER A 377 -12.59 12.82 9.69
N LEU A 378 -12.54 13.28 8.43
CA LEU A 378 -13.72 13.65 7.65
C LEU A 378 -14.62 12.43 7.38
N SER A 379 -14.04 11.28 7.05
CA SER A 379 -14.80 10.03 6.85
C SER A 379 -15.40 9.47 8.14
N ALA A 380 -14.67 9.53 9.26
CA ALA A 380 -15.17 9.14 10.57
C ALA A 380 -16.35 10.04 10.99
N TRP A 381 -16.23 11.35 10.77
CA TRP A 381 -17.34 12.28 11.00
C TRP A 381 -18.54 11.99 10.11
N ALA A 382 -18.34 11.79 8.80
CA ALA A 382 -19.42 11.45 7.87
C ALA A 382 -20.17 10.18 8.32
N SER A 383 -19.43 9.18 8.83
CA SER A 383 -20.02 7.96 9.37
C SER A 383 -20.83 8.23 10.64
N LEU A 384 -20.34 9.08 11.53
CA LEU A 384 -21.07 9.49 12.74
C LEU A 384 -22.36 10.26 12.38
N VAL A 385 -22.29 11.19 11.42
CA VAL A 385 -23.45 11.90 10.89
C VAL A 385 -24.47 10.92 10.32
N LEU A 386 -24.03 9.89 9.60
CA LEU A 386 -24.93 8.86 9.08
C LEU A 386 -25.67 8.14 10.23
N VAL A 387 -24.98 7.78 11.33
CA VAL A 387 -25.64 7.16 12.49
C VAL A 387 -26.65 8.10 13.15
N ILE A 388 -26.27 9.36 13.36
CA ILE A 388 -27.15 10.38 13.96
C ILE A 388 -28.38 10.58 13.08
N SER A 389 -28.18 10.71 11.77
CA SER A 389 -29.25 10.89 10.79
C SER A 389 -30.19 9.68 10.78
N HIS A 390 -29.64 8.47 10.77
CA HIS A 390 -30.45 7.26 10.85
C HIS A 390 -31.29 7.22 12.13
N ARG A 391 -30.71 7.59 13.28
CA ARG A 391 -31.44 7.64 14.57
C ARG A 391 -32.52 8.71 14.63
N MET A 392 -32.31 9.87 14.00
CA MET A 392 -33.26 10.98 14.04
C MET A 392 -34.42 10.80 13.04
N TYR A 393 -34.13 10.25 11.86
CA TYR A 393 -35.10 10.21 10.75
C TYR A 393 -35.75 8.84 10.54
N TYR A 394 -35.20 7.77 11.10
CA TYR A 394 -35.81 6.44 10.96
C TYR A 394 -36.61 6.09 12.22
N PRO A 395 -37.91 5.75 12.13
CA PRO A 395 -38.72 5.49 10.93
C PRO A 395 -39.60 6.67 10.42
N ALA A 396 -39.54 7.86 11.04
CA ALA A 396 -40.46 8.97 10.74
C ALA A 396 -40.25 9.55 9.32
N LYS A 397 -41.26 9.44 8.45
CA LYS A 397 -41.21 9.89 7.03
C LYS A 397 -41.28 11.42 6.83
N ASP A 398 -40.98 12.24 7.83
CA ASP A 398 -41.03 13.69 7.64
C ASP A 398 -39.96 14.14 6.62
N VAL A 399 -40.44 14.52 5.43
CA VAL A 399 -39.61 14.85 4.26
C VAL A 399 -38.90 16.20 4.44
N ASP A 400 -39.49 17.09 5.24
CA ASP A 400 -39.09 18.50 5.29
C ASP A 400 -37.72 18.71 5.97
N ASN A 401 -37.34 17.85 6.90
CA ASN A 401 -36.10 18.01 7.69
C ASN A 401 -34.87 17.31 7.10
N ARG A 402 -34.92 16.85 5.83
CA ARG A 402 -33.83 16.05 5.23
C ARG A 402 -32.54 16.82 4.92
N VAL A 403 -32.53 18.14 5.06
CA VAL A 403 -31.33 18.98 4.83
C VAL A 403 -30.41 19.02 6.06
N LEU A 404 -30.90 18.69 7.26
CA LEU A 404 -30.11 18.79 8.50
C LEU A 404 -28.87 17.86 8.52
N PRO A 405 -28.92 16.59 8.08
CA PRO A 405 -27.71 15.75 7.94
C PRO A 405 -26.61 16.41 7.12
N LEU A 406 -26.99 17.09 6.03
CA LEU A 406 -26.06 17.78 5.16
C LEU A 406 -25.43 19.00 5.85
N ILE A 407 -26.23 19.80 6.55
CA ILE A 407 -25.72 20.94 7.33
C ILE A 407 -24.77 20.44 8.43
N LEU A 408 -25.15 19.39 9.16
CA LEU A 408 -24.33 18.81 10.24
C LEU A 408 -23.02 18.22 9.71
N LEU A 409 -23.05 17.62 8.52
CA LEU A 409 -21.87 17.15 7.81
C LEU A 409 -20.93 18.30 7.47
N LEU A 410 -21.42 19.33 6.76
CA LEU A 410 -20.61 20.46 6.29
C LEU A 410 -20.03 21.29 7.44
N VAL A 411 -20.86 21.60 8.45
CA VAL A 411 -20.43 22.33 9.65
C VAL A 411 -19.37 21.53 10.41
N GLY A 412 -19.60 20.23 10.62
CA GLY A 412 -18.63 19.39 11.32
C GLY A 412 -17.33 19.20 10.55
N TRP A 413 -17.37 19.07 9.22
CA TRP A 413 -16.17 19.11 8.39
C TRP A 413 -15.40 20.43 8.52
N GLY A 414 -16.09 21.57 8.48
CA GLY A 414 -15.49 22.88 8.70
C GLY A 414 -14.80 22.99 10.06
N ILE A 415 -15.45 22.53 11.13
CA ILE A 415 -14.88 22.50 12.49
C ILE A 415 -13.65 21.60 12.57
N ILE A 416 -13.72 20.39 12.00
CA ILE A 416 -12.60 19.43 12.00
C ILE A 416 -11.41 19.98 11.22
N ILE A 417 -11.64 20.56 10.04
CA ILE A 417 -10.59 21.18 9.23
C ILE A 417 -9.94 22.33 10.02
N ALA A 418 -10.74 23.25 10.56
CA ALA A 418 -10.24 24.38 11.34
C ALA A 418 -9.42 23.90 12.57
N PHE A 419 -9.94 22.92 13.31
CA PHE A 419 -9.26 22.33 14.45
C PHE A 419 -7.92 21.69 14.05
N LEU A 420 -7.90 20.87 13.00
CA LEU A 420 -6.68 20.20 12.54
C LEU A 420 -5.66 21.19 11.98
N VAL A 421 -6.09 22.25 11.28
CA VAL A 421 -5.20 23.32 10.80
C VAL A 421 -4.58 24.06 11.98
N VAL A 422 -5.37 24.46 12.98
CA VAL A 422 -4.87 25.12 14.19
C VAL A 422 -3.94 24.19 14.97
N PHE A 423 -4.32 22.91 15.13
CA PHE A 423 -3.51 21.91 15.80
C PHE A 423 -2.18 21.68 15.09
N PHE A 424 -2.16 21.50 13.77
CA PHE A 424 -0.91 21.27 13.02
C PHE A 424 -0.04 22.53 12.92
N ALA A 425 -0.63 23.71 12.74
CA ALA A 425 0.10 24.97 12.75
C ALA A 425 0.70 25.26 14.14
N GLY A 426 -0.10 25.04 15.20
CA GLY A 426 0.31 25.17 16.59
C GLY A 426 1.39 24.16 16.97
N TYR A 427 1.23 22.90 16.58
CA TYR A 427 2.21 21.83 16.81
C TYR A 427 3.53 22.10 16.08
N SER A 428 3.48 22.62 14.85
CA SER A 428 4.70 23.04 14.13
C SER A 428 5.42 24.17 14.86
N LYS A 429 4.70 25.17 15.35
CA LYS A 429 5.30 26.26 16.16
C LYS A 429 5.85 25.74 17.47
N PHE A 430 5.12 24.83 18.13
CA PHE A 430 5.54 24.20 19.38
C PHE A 430 6.82 23.38 19.18
N LEU A 431 6.87 22.52 18.16
CA LEU A 431 8.06 21.74 17.81
C LEU A 431 9.25 22.63 17.44
N ASN A 432 9.03 23.69 16.66
CA ASN A 432 10.11 24.63 16.34
C ASN A 432 10.61 25.33 17.61
N ARG A 433 9.70 25.74 18.51
CA ARG A 433 10.08 26.36 19.79
C ARG A 433 10.80 25.39 20.72
N THR A 434 10.35 24.14 20.84
CA THR A 434 11.04 23.13 21.65
C THR A 434 12.38 22.75 21.04
N ARG A 435 12.49 22.63 19.71
CA ARG A 435 13.76 22.43 19.01
C ARG A 435 14.73 23.59 19.23
N ASP A 436 14.26 24.83 19.14
CA ASP A 436 15.09 26.01 19.37
C ASP A 436 15.54 26.13 20.83
N LEU A 437 14.67 25.80 21.80
CA LEU A 437 15.05 25.75 23.21
C LEU A 437 16.05 24.62 23.50
N PHE A 438 15.86 23.45 22.88
CA PHE A 438 16.79 22.33 23.00
C PHE A 438 18.14 22.65 22.38
N ASN A 439 18.16 23.22 21.17
CA ASN A 439 19.38 23.68 20.51
C ASN A 439 20.08 24.79 21.30
N LYS A 440 19.35 25.72 21.92
CA LYS A 440 19.95 26.73 22.81
C LYS A 440 20.55 26.07 24.07
N LYS A 441 19.86 25.11 24.69
CA LYS A 441 20.38 24.39 25.87
C LYS A 441 21.62 23.57 25.55
N PHE A 442 21.64 22.86 24.43
CA PHE A 442 22.80 22.10 23.96
C PHE A 442 23.94 22.99 23.48
N LYS A 443 23.65 24.11 22.80
CA LYS A 443 24.68 25.07 22.37
C LYS A 443 25.30 25.78 23.57
N ASN A 444 24.53 26.08 24.62
CA ASN A 444 25.08 26.62 25.86
C ASN A 444 25.97 25.60 26.59
N GLN A 445 25.57 24.32 26.65
CA GLN A 445 26.44 23.27 27.22
C GLN A 445 27.70 23.02 26.38
N ARG A 446 27.60 23.00 25.05
CA ARG A 446 28.77 22.92 24.16
C ARG A 446 29.63 24.18 24.25
N GLY A 447 29.05 25.37 24.39
CA GLY A 447 29.80 26.62 24.54
C GLY A 447 30.73 26.59 25.75
N THR A 448 30.23 26.18 26.91
CA THR A 448 31.04 26.07 28.14
C THR A 448 32.12 24.99 28.01
N ASN A 449 31.81 23.83 27.44
CA ASN A 449 32.80 22.75 27.26
C ASN A 449 33.82 23.05 26.15
N ILE A 450 33.43 23.75 25.09
CA ILE A 450 34.36 24.19 24.04
C ILE A 450 35.33 25.21 24.61
N GLN A 451 34.88 26.14 25.45
CA GLN A 451 35.76 27.14 26.05
C GLN A 451 36.74 26.50 27.05
N ALA A 452 36.30 25.52 27.84
CA ALA A 452 37.17 24.72 28.70
C ALA A 452 38.17 23.88 27.89
N ASN A 453 37.71 23.21 26.82
CA ASN A 453 38.58 22.42 25.95
C ASN A 453 39.53 23.29 25.14
N GLN A 454 39.16 24.51 24.75
CA GLN A 454 40.07 25.44 24.07
C GLN A 454 41.19 25.91 25.01
N GLN A 455 40.87 26.19 26.28
CA GLN A 455 41.91 26.48 27.28
C GLN A 455 42.81 25.25 27.51
N GLN A 456 42.24 24.05 27.58
CA GLN A 456 43.02 22.84 27.76
C GLN A 456 43.88 22.49 26.53
N GLN A 457 43.39 22.72 25.32
CA GLN A 457 44.15 22.57 24.08
C GLN A 457 45.27 23.60 23.96
N GLN A 458 45.05 24.87 24.34
CA GLN A 458 46.14 25.85 24.37
C GLN A 458 47.23 25.44 25.37
N GLN A 459 46.85 24.86 26.52
CA GLN A 459 47.81 24.38 27.51
C GLN A 459 48.56 23.12 27.04
N GLN A 460 47.89 22.21 26.32
CA GLN A 460 48.53 21.05 25.71
C GLN A 460 49.44 21.41 24.53
N GLN A 461 49.06 22.38 23.69
CA GLN A 461 49.92 22.85 22.61
C GLN A 461 51.17 23.56 23.15
N ALA A 462 51.06 24.31 24.25
CA ALA A 462 52.23 24.88 24.93
C ALA A 462 53.20 23.79 25.44
N ASN A 463 52.68 22.71 26.03
CA ASN A 463 53.51 21.58 26.48
C ASN A 463 54.09 20.74 25.33
N GLN A 464 53.36 20.55 24.23
CA GLN A 464 53.86 19.84 23.06
C GLN A 464 54.95 20.62 22.33
N GLN A 465 54.87 21.94 22.25
CA GLN A 465 55.96 22.75 21.68
C GLN A 465 57.25 22.62 22.51
N GLN A 466 57.16 22.52 23.84
CA GLN A 466 58.34 22.21 24.66
C GLN A 466 58.91 20.81 24.41
N GLN A 467 58.06 19.79 24.22
CA GLN A 467 58.53 18.43 23.92
C GLN A 467 59.10 18.28 22.51
N GLN A 468 58.50 18.92 21.51
CA GLN A 468 59.04 18.89 20.14
C GLN A 468 60.40 19.57 20.04
N HIS A 469 60.65 20.64 20.80
CA HIS A 469 61.99 21.22 20.87
C HIS A 469 63.03 20.25 21.45
N HIS A 470 62.64 19.38 22.38
CA HIS A 470 63.52 18.34 22.90
C HIS A 470 63.76 17.20 21.91
N HIS A 471 62.73 16.79 21.15
CA HIS A 471 62.87 15.68 20.21
C HIS A 471 63.62 16.06 18.93
N HIS A 472 63.46 17.29 18.44
CA HIS A 472 64.16 17.72 17.23
C HIS A 472 65.68 17.80 17.43
N HIS A 473 66.14 18.09 18.65
CA HIS A 473 67.57 18.07 18.98
C HIS A 473 68.16 16.65 18.99
N GLN A 474 67.36 15.64 19.37
CA GLN A 474 67.81 14.25 19.41
C GLN A 474 67.83 13.61 18.02
N GLN A 475 66.90 13.97 17.13
CA GLN A 475 66.82 13.39 15.79
C GLN A 475 67.92 13.94 14.85
N GLN A 476 68.34 15.20 15.03
CA GLN A 476 69.48 15.76 14.28
C GLN A 476 70.80 15.04 14.58
N GLN A 477 71.00 14.55 15.81
CA GLN A 477 72.21 13.77 16.15
C GLN A 477 72.23 12.38 15.49
N GLN A 478 71.07 11.73 15.29
CA GLN A 478 71.04 10.42 14.63
C GLN A 478 71.24 10.51 13.12
N GLN A 479 70.74 11.55 12.45
CA GLN A 479 70.96 11.72 11.00
C GLN A 479 72.43 11.95 10.64
N GLN A 480 73.20 12.67 11.46
CA GLN A 480 74.63 12.85 11.21
C GLN A 480 75.44 11.55 11.29
N GLN A 481 75.04 10.59 12.14
CA GLN A 481 75.72 9.29 12.20
C GLN A 481 75.42 8.39 10.99
N HIS A 482 74.19 8.42 10.46
CA HIS A 482 73.84 7.61 9.30
C HIS A 482 74.53 8.06 8.01
N GLN A 483 74.74 9.37 7.84
CA GLN A 483 75.41 9.90 6.65
C GLN A 483 76.90 9.53 6.57
N GLN A 484 77.58 9.38 7.71
CA GLN A 484 78.98 8.91 7.72
C GLN A 484 79.13 7.43 7.36
N GLN A 485 78.13 6.59 7.67
CA GLN A 485 78.18 5.16 7.33
C GLN A 485 77.97 4.89 5.84
N GLN A 486 77.08 5.64 5.17
CA GLN A 486 76.85 5.45 3.73
C GLN A 486 78.05 5.85 2.86
N GLN A 487 78.86 6.84 3.28
CA GLN A 487 80.06 7.21 2.53
C GLN A 487 81.14 6.12 2.56
N GLN A 488 81.21 5.27 3.59
CA GLN A 488 82.17 4.17 3.62
C GLN A 488 81.79 2.98 2.74
N GLN A 489 80.49 2.71 2.53
CA GLN A 489 80.06 1.61 1.66
C GLN A 489 80.26 1.91 0.17
N HIS A 490 80.13 3.17 -0.26
CA HIS A 490 80.30 3.53 -1.67
C HIS A 490 81.75 3.38 -2.17
N GLN A 491 82.76 3.38 -1.28
CA GLN A 491 84.15 3.17 -1.70
C GLN A 491 84.52 1.71 -1.96
N GLN A 492 83.75 0.72 -1.50
CA GLN A 492 84.07 -0.70 -1.73
C GLN A 492 83.45 -1.30 -2.99
N GLN A 493 82.37 -0.74 -3.53
CA GLN A 493 81.67 -1.35 -4.68
C GLN A 493 82.29 -1.06 -6.06
N GLN A 494 83.28 -0.17 -6.17
CA GLN A 494 83.91 0.15 -7.47
C GLN A 494 84.98 -0.84 -7.95
N GLN A 495 85.24 -1.96 -7.26
CA GLN A 495 86.31 -2.89 -7.65
C GLN A 495 85.90 -4.25 -8.24
N GLN A 496 84.62 -4.53 -8.52
CA GLN A 496 84.25 -5.80 -9.15
C GLN A 496 83.18 -5.63 -10.24
N GLN A 497 83.61 -5.51 -11.49
CA GLN A 497 82.79 -5.83 -12.66
C GLN A 497 83.59 -6.74 -13.61
N PRO A 498 83.25 -8.04 -13.70
CA PRO A 498 83.57 -8.86 -14.86
C PRO A 498 82.41 -8.84 -15.86
N GLN A 499 82.80 -8.67 -17.13
CA GLN A 499 81.98 -8.86 -18.32
C GLN A 499 81.35 -10.25 -18.31
N ASN A 500 80.05 -10.35 -18.62
CA ASN A 500 79.58 -11.52 -19.33
C ASN A 500 78.44 -11.19 -20.30
N ASN A 501 78.69 -11.67 -21.50
CA ASN A 501 78.00 -11.51 -22.76
C ASN A 501 77.22 -12.81 -22.97
N TYR A 502 75.92 -12.80 -23.23
CA TYR A 502 75.31 -13.76 -24.16
C TYR A 502 73.95 -13.29 -24.69
N ASN A 503 73.88 -13.49 -25.99
CA ASN A 503 72.87 -13.25 -27.01
C ASN A 503 71.69 -14.25 -26.93
N ILE A 504 70.68 -14.07 -27.81
CA ILE A 504 69.56 -14.97 -28.22
C ILE A 504 68.20 -14.57 -27.62
N LYS A 505 67.08 -14.45 -28.35
CA LYS A 505 66.73 -14.34 -29.78
C LYS A 505 65.20 -14.12 -29.82
N ASP A 506 64.75 -13.52 -30.92
CA ASP A 506 63.39 -13.21 -31.33
C ASP A 506 62.33 -14.31 -31.07
N ASP A 507 61.11 -13.89 -30.69
CA ASP A 507 59.91 -14.47 -31.28
C ASP A 507 58.78 -13.44 -31.36
N SER A 508 58.32 -13.26 -32.59
CA SER A 508 57.29 -12.33 -33.06
C SER A 508 56.00 -13.09 -33.29
N SER A 509 54.86 -12.57 -32.84
CA SER A 509 53.54 -12.96 -33.35
C SER A 509 52.58 -11.79 -33.27
N ASP A 510 52.43 -11.13 -34.41
CA ASP A 510 51.34 -10.26 -34.77
C ASP A 510 49.99 -11.01 -34.71
N GLU A 511 48.96 -10.38 -34.14
CA GLU A 511 47.61 -10.51 -34.69
C GLU A 511 46.86 -9.19 -34.51
N SER A 512 46.78 -8.47 -35.63
CA SER A 512 46.05 -7.23 -35.85
C SER A 512 44.84 -7.53 -36.73
N MET A 513 43.65 -7.10 -36.30
CA MET A 513 42.46 -6.93 -37.16
C MET A 513 41.49 -6.02 -36.39
N GLU A 514 41.54 -4.69 -36.55
CA GLU A 514 40.96 -3.83 -37.60
C GLU A 514 39.41 -3.80 -37.68
N MET A 515 38.92 -2.56 -37.85
CA MET A 515 37.58 -2.10 -38.28
C MET A 515 36.45 -2.10 -37.22
N GLU A 516 35.60 -1.07 -37.10
CA GLU A 516 35.34 0.07 -37.98
C GLU A 516 34.61 1.21 -37.24
N ASP A 517 34.76 2.38 -37.84
CA ASP A 517 34.31 3.73 -37.53
C ASP A 517 32.77 3.89 -37.55
N MET A 518 32.20 4.58 -36.56
CA MET A 518 30.90 5.25 -36.70
C MET A 518 30.93 6.59 -35.97
N SER A 519 31.63 7.53 -36.59
CA SER A 519 31.52 8.96 -36.34
C SER A 519 30.50 9.61 -37.30
N GLY A 520 29.65 10.49 -36.77
CA GLY A 520 29.03 11.56 -37.57
C GLY A 520 27.51 11.55 -37.70
N ALA A 521 26.82 12.29 -36.82
CA ALA A 521 25.55 12.93 -37.14
C ALA A 521 25.48 14.34 -36.56
N ASN A 522 25.74 15.30 -37.45
CA ASN A 522 25.58 16.76 -37.35
C ASN A 522 24.19 17.18 -36.80
N VAL A 523 24.12 18.15 -35.88
CA VAL A 523 23.97 19.61 -36.11
C VAL A 523 22.77 20.01 -36.97
N ARG A 524 21.78 20.65 -36.32
CA ARG A 524 21.09 21.84 -36.86
C ARG A 524 20.39 22.61 -35.73
N SER A 525 20.99 23.74 -35.37
CA SER A 525 20.37 24.84 -34.66
C SER A 525 20.62 26.11 -35.46
N GLN A 526 19.59 26.60 -36.13
CA GLN A 526 19.25 28.02 -36.35
C GLN A 526 17.81 28.10 -36.81
#